data_AF-A0A2W4TA12-F1
#
_entry.id   AF-A0A2W4TA12-F1
#
_cell.length_a   1.000
_cell.length_b   1.000
_cell.length_c   1.000
_cell.angle_alpha   90.00
_cell.angle_beta   90.00
_cell.angle_gamma   90.00
#
_symmetry.space_group_name_H-M   'P 1'
#
loop_
_entity.id
_entity.type
_entity.pdbx_description
1 polymer ?
#
loop_
_entity_poly.entity_id
_entity_poly.type
_entity_poly.pdbx_seq_one_letter_code
_entity_poly.pdbx_strand_id
1 'polypeptide(L)' 'MKNDVVIKSEGYSALFDKLGSVDAERFLMLLSRERQGFDYTEWRHGLWTDKSLTEVATIAQELERQALKRKNLAR' A
#
# COMPACT_ATOMS: atom_id res chain seq x y z
N MET A 1 -12.51 -1.03 11.63
CA MET A 1 -12.14 -1.29 10.22
C MET A 1 -12.83 -0.24 9.37
N LYS A 2 -12.15 0.41 8.43
CA LYS A 2 -12.80 1.39 7.54
C LYS A 2 -13.77 0.64 6.62
N ASN A 3 -14.87 1.29 6.25
CA ASN A 3 -15.79 0.73 5.27
C ASN A 3 -15.25 0.95 3.85
N ASP A 4 -15.80 0.22 2.88
CA ASP A 4 -15.34 0.24 1.49
C ASP A 4 -15.35 1.65 0.86
N VAL A 5 -16.34 2.48 1.22
CA VAL A 5 -16.46 3.85 0.71
C VAL A 5 -15.29 4.71 1.19
N VAL A 6 -14.97 4.62 2.47
CA VAL A 6 -13.84 5.36 3.06
C VAL A 6 -12.52 4.85 2.49
N ILE A 7 -12.33 3.54 2.36
CA ILE A 7 -11.11 2.94 1.78
C ILE A 7 -10.92 3.43 0.33
N LYS A 8 -11.97 3.41 -0.49
CA LYS A 8 -11.90 3.88 -1.88
C LYS A 8 -11.59 5.37 -1.96
N SER A 9 -12.27 6.19 -1.16
CA SER A 9 -12.06 7.64 -1.14
C SER A 9 -10.61 8.01 -0.81
N GLU A 10 -10.05 7.40 0.25
CA GLU A 10 -8.66 7.62 0.64
C GLU A 10 -7.68 7.11 -0.41
N GLY A 11 -7.97 5.95 -1.02
CA GLY A 11 -7.15 5.40 -2.10
C GLY A 11 -7.13 6.30 -3.34
N TYR A 12 -8.27 6.88 -3.72
CA TYR A 12 -8.33 7.84 -4.82
C TYR A 12 -7.55 9.10 -4.48
N SER A 13 -7.71 9.67 -3.29
CA SER A 13 -6.93 10.85 -2.88
C SER A 13 -5.42 10.59 -3.00
N ALA A 14 -4.94 9.47 -2.44
CA ALA A 14 -3.53 9.10 -2.49
C ALA A 14 -3.01 8.92 -3.93
N LEU A 15 -3.83 8.34 -4.81
CA LEU A 15 -3.48 8.16 -6.22
C LEU A 15 -3.33 9.51 -6.94
N PHE A 16 -4.31 10.40 -6.76
CA PHE A 16 -4.32 11.73 -7.37
C PHE A 16 -3.23 12.64 -6.81
N ASP A 17 -2.95 12.58 -5.51
CA ASP A 17 -1.87 13.34 -4.87
C ASP A 17 -0.49 12.91 -5.41
N LYS A 18 -0.33 11.64 -5.76
CA LYS A 18 0.95 11.10 -6.22
C LYS A 18 1.19 11.26 -7.72
N LEU A 19 0.15 11.04 -8.53
CA LEU A 19 0.26 11.01 -10.00
C LEU A 19 -0.23 12.31 -10.67
N GLY A 20 -1.00 13.13 -9.96
CA GLY A 20 -1.75 14.24 -10.57
C GLY A 20 -2.99 13.74 -11.31
N SER A 21 -3.87 14.67 -11.69
CA SER A 21 -5.21 14.34 -12.20
C SER A 21 -5.19 13.55 -13.50
N VAL A 22 -4.35 13.92 -14.46
CA VAL A 22 -4.33 13.28 -15.80
C VAL A 22 -3.84 11.84 -15.72
N ASP A 23 -2.73 11.60 -15.02
CA ASP A 23 -2.14 10.26 -14.93
C ASP A 23 -2.95 9.35 -13.99
N ALA A 24 -3.56 9.90 -12.93
CA ALA A 24 -4.45 9.15 -12.06
C ALA A 24 -5.70 8.65 -12.81
N GLU A 25 -6.35 9.51 -13.61
CA GLU A 25 -7.48 9.11 -14.45
C GLU A 25 -7.09 8.04 -15.48
N ARG A 26 -5.93 8.21 -16.13
CA ARG A 26 -5.39 7.22 -17.06
C ARG A 26 -5.12 5.88 -16.37
N PHE A 27 -4.57 5.89 -15.16
CA PHE A 27 -4.33 4.70 -14.36
C PHE A 27 -5.64 3.98 -14.02
N LEU A 28 -6.68 4.69 -13.55
CA LEU A 28 -7.98 4.10 -13.24
C LEU A 28 -8.66 3.51 -14.48
N MET A 29 -8.51 4.16 -15.64
CA MET A 29 -8.98 3.64 -16.91
C MET A 29 -8.26 2.32 -17.28
N LEU A 30 -6.93 2.28 -17.17
CA LEU A 30 -6.14 1.06 -17.43
C LEU A 30 -6.53 -0.06 -16.47
N LEU A 31 -6.58 0.22 -15.17
CA LEU A 31 -6.98 -0.75 -14.14
C LEU A 31 -8.38 -1.33 -14.40
N SER A 32 -9.32 -0.49 -14.86
CA SER A 32 -10.68 -0.93 -15.17
C SER A 32 -10.75 -1.79 -16.44
N ARG A 33 -9.84 -1.58 -17.40
CA ARG A 33 -9.71 -2.37 -18.64
C ARG A 33 -8.96 -3.68 -18.40
N GLU A 34 -7.96 -3.65 -17.52
CA GLU A 34 -7.09 -4.77 -17.13
C GLU A 34 -7.71 -5.64 -16.02
N ARG A 35 -9.00 -5.45 -15.69
CA ARG A 35 -9.73 -6.14 -14.60
C ARG A 35 -9.68 -7.68 -14.65
N GLN A 36 -9.18 -8.28 -15.73
CA GLN A 36 -8.95 -9.72 -15.84
C GLN A 36 -7.49 -10.17 -15.57
N GLY A 37 -6.53 -9.27 -15.31
CA GLY A 37 -5.10 -9.60 -15.36
C GLY A 37 -4.20 -9.07 -14.24
N PHE A 38 -4.70 -8.32 -13.26
CA PHE A 38 -3.86 -7.92 -12.12
C PHE A 38 -3.68 -9.08 -11.13
N ASP A 39 -2.55 -9.78 -11.26
CA ASP A 39 -2.14 -10.81 -10.30
C ASP A 39 -1.45 -10.17 -9.09
N TYR A 40 -2.20 -10.09 -7.98
CA TYR A 40 -1.69 -9.57 -6.72
C TYR A 40 -0.50 -10.40 -6.17
N THR A 41 -0.48 -11.71 -6.42
CA THR A 41 0.60 -12.59 -5.95
C THR A 41 1.90 -12.25 -6.66
N GLU A 42 1.86 -12.13 -8.00
CA GLU A 42 3.02 -11.75 -8.81
C GLU A 42 3.51 -10.34 -8.48
N TRP A 43 2.60 -9.35 -8.41
CA TRP A 43 2.98 -8.00 -8.02
C TRP A 43 3.65 -7.95 -6.63
N ARG A 44 3.11 -8.72 -5.67
CA ARG A 44 3.64 -8.75 -4.30
C ARG A 44 5.03 -9.37 -4.22
N HIS A 45 5.33 -10.37 -5.06
CA HIS A 45 6.68 -10.97 -5.11
C HIS A 45 7.76 -9.92 -5.43
N GLY A 46 7.45 -8.93 -6.27
CA GLY A 46 8.37 -7.86 -6.66
C GLY A 46 8.70 -6.83 -5.56
N LEU A 47 7.90 -6.73 -4.48
CA LEU A 47 8.03 -5.65 -3.50
C LEU A 47 9.26 -5.76 -2.59
N TRP A 48 9.82 -6.95 -2.45
CA TRP A 48 10.90 -7.25 -1.49
C TRP A 48 12.02 -8.06 -2.13
N THR A 49 12.17 -8.03 -3.46
CA THR A 49 13.17 -8.83 -4.17
C THR A 49 14.61 -8.50 -3.75
N ASP A 50 14.84 -7.33 -3.17
CA ASP A 50 16.12 -6.88 -2.62
C ASP A 50 16.33 -7.30 -1.14
N LYS A 51 15.37 -7.99 -0.52
CA LYS A 51 15.41 -8.38 0.90
C LYS A 51 15.06 -9.84 1.08
N SER A 52 15.85 -10.53 1.88
CA SER A 52 15.51 -11.86 2.36
C SER A 52 14.28 -11.82 3.28
N LEU A 53 13.57 -12.95 3.37
CA LEU A 53 12.44 -13.11 4.30
C LEU A 53 12.83 -12.75 5.74
N THR A 54 14.05 -13.10 6.16
CA THR A 54 14.56 -12.80 7.49
C THR A 54 14.70 -11.30 7.71
N GLU A 55 15.22 -10.55 6.73
CA GLU A 55 15.32 -9.09 6.81
C GLU A 55 13.95 -8.43 6.88
N VAL A 56 12.98 -8.90 6.09
CA VAL A 56 11.59 -8.41 6.15
C VAL A 56 10.99 -8.69 7.52
N ALA A 57 11.19 -9.88 8.09
CA ALA A 57 10.71 -10.23 9.42
C ALA A 57 11.34 -9.36 10.52
N THR A 58 12.64 -9.09 10.43
CA THR A 58 13.34 -8.19 11.38
C THR A 58 12.80 -6.76 11.28
N ILE A 59 12.58 -6.24 10.07
CA ILE A 59 12.00 -4.90 9.86
C ILE A 59 10.60 -4.83 10.47
N ALA A 60 9.77 -5.85 10.26
CA ALA A 60 8.42 -5.89 10.83
C ALA A 60 8.43 -5.83 12.37
N GLN A 61 9.29 -6.61 13.02
CA GLN A 61 9.45 -6.61 14.48
C GLN A 61 9.94 -5.27 15.03
N GLU A 62 10.81 -4.57 14.29
CA GLU A 62 11.32 -3.27 14.71
C GLU A 62 10.24 -2.17 14.59
N LEU A 63 9.49 -2.16 13.48
CA LEU A 63 8.36 -1.25 13.30
C LEU A 63 7.29 -1.42 14.38
N GLU A 64 7.00 -2.66 14.77
CA GLU A 64 6.05 -2.95 15.85
C GLU A 64 6.55 -2.41 17.20
N ARG A 65 7.82 -2.63 17.54
CA ARG A 65 8.44 -2.08 18.75
C ARG A 65 8.39 -0.55 18.77
N GLN A 66 8.65 0.10 17.65
CA GLN A 66 8.57 1.57 17.54
C GLN A 66 7.15 2.09 17.69
N ALA A 67 6.16 1.42 17.09
CA ALA A 67 4.75 1.78 17.25
C ALA A 67 4.30 1.66 18.71
N LEU A 68 4.76 0.63 19.43
CA LEU A 68 4.45 0.44 20.85
C LEU A 68 5.09 1.52 21.73
N LYS A 69 6.36 1.86 21.47
CA LYS A 69 7.05 2.96 22.17
C LYS A 69 6.34 4.29 21.98
N ARG A 70 5.92 4.62 20.74
CA ARG A 70 5.18 5.87 20.44
C ARG A 70 3.84 5.94 21.16
N LYS A 71 3.11 4.83 21.27
CA LYS A 71 1.85 4.77 22.04
C LYS A 71 2.05 4.98 23.54
N ASN A 72 3.15 4.46 24.09
CA ASN A 72 3.46 4.62 25.50
C ASN A 72 3.98 6.03 25.84
N LEU A 73 4.62 6.72 24.88
CA LEU A 73 5.09 8.10 25.05
C LEU A 73 3.95 9.14 24.94
N ALA A 74 2.84 8.78 24.30
CA ALA A 74 1.67 9.63 24.12
C ALA A 74 0.59 9.43 25.22
N ARG A 75 0.92 8.67 26.27
CA ARG A 75 0.10 8.40 27.45
C ARG A 75 0.66 9.14 28.66
#